data_AF-A0A355L4M9-F1
#
_entry.id   AF-A0A355L4M9-F1
#
_cell.length_a   1.000
_cell.length_b   1.000
_cell.length_c   1.000
_cell.angle_alpha   90.00
_cell.angle_beta   90.00
_cell.angle_gamma   90.00
#
_symmetry.space_group_name_H-M   'P 1'
#
loop_
_entity.id
_entity.type
_entity.pdbx_description
1 polymer ?
#
loop_
_entity_poly.entity_id
_entity_poly.type
_entity_poly.pdbx_seq_one_letter_code
_entity_poly.pdbx_strand_id
1 'polypeptide(L)'
;EIARLTLEHLIQDGRIHPTKIEECFDKATREVNATIKQEGEKAVLAANCGQIHPELVKLLGKLKYRTSYGQSVLKHSLEVSYIAGLMAAELGADEKQARRAGLLHDIGKALDHEMEGSHIALGVEWAKKYKENDAIVHAIAAHHGEIECKTVVACLVQAADAVSAARPGAR
;
A
#
# COMPACT_ATOMS: atom_id res chain seq x y z
N GLU A 1 2.03 5.68 -15.34
CA GLU A 1 2.22 7.07 -14.88
C GLU A 1 3.44 7.76 -15.48
N ILE A 2 4.66 7.22 -15.30
CA ILE A 2 5.89 7.85 -15.84
C ILE A 2 5.73 8.19 -17.33
N ALA A 3 5.30 7.23 -18.15
CA ALA A 3 5.04 7.46 -19.58
C ALA A 3 4.04 8.60 -19.85
N ARG A 4 2.97 8.72 -19.05
CA ARG A 4 1.96 9.79 -19.18
C ARG A 4 2.60 11.16 -18.93
N LEU A 5 3.32 11.31 -17.81
CA LEU A 5 4.02 12.56 -17.47
C LEU A 5 5.13 12.89 -18.47
N THR A 6 5.87 11.90 -18.96
CA THR A 6 6.88 12.09 -20.01
C THR A 6 6.23 12.66 -21.27
N LEU A 7 5.09 12.11 -21.70
CA LEU A 7 4.35 12.60 -22.87
C LEU A 7 3.80 14.01 -22.64
N GLU A 8 3.26 14.31 -21.46
CA GLU A 8 2.79 15.65 -21.11
C GLU A 8 3.91 16.69 -21.17
N HIS A 9 5.09 16.37 -20.63
CA HIS A 9 6.27 17.23 -20.73
C HIS A 9 6.74 17.44 -22.16
N LEU A 10 6.73 16.39 -23.00
CA LEU A 10 7.11 16.50 -24.41
C LEU A 10 6.12 17.35 -25.21
N ILE A 11 4.82 17.19 -24.96
CA ILE A 11 3.77 17.99 -25.61
C ILE A 11 3.91 19.47 -25.22
N GLN A 12 4.19 19.77 -23.95
CA GLN A 12 4.41 21.14 -23.48
C GLN A 12 5.69 21.77 -24.05
N ASP A 13 6.76 20.98 -24.21
CA ASP A 13 8.03 21.47 -24.78
C ASP A 13 7.95 21.69 -26.30
N GLY A 14 7.12 20.90 -27.01
CA GLY A 14 6.87 21.03 -28.44
C GLY A 14 7.97 20.43 -29.34
N ARG A 15 9.05 19.90 -28.76
CA ARG A 15 10.13 19.20 -29.49
C ARG A 15 10.16 17.73 -29.11
N ILE A 16 10.17 16.86 -30.12
CA ILE A 16 10.20 15.41 -29.92
C ILE A 16 11.37 14.84 -30.71
N HIS A 17 12.51 14.70 -30.03
CA HIS A 17 13.73 14.05 -30.55
C HIS A 17 14.39 13.23 -29.42
N PRO A 18 15.27 12.25 -29.73
CA PRO A 18 15.76 11.28 -28.76
C PRO A 18 16.25 11.88 -27.43
N THR A 19 17.15 12.86 -27.48
CA THR A 19 17.66 13.54 -26.27
C THR A 19 16.57 14.17 -25.41
N LYS A 20 15.54 14.76 -26.04
CA LYS A 20 14.44 15.38 -25.30
C LYS A 20 13.56 14.34 -24.62
N ILE A 21 13.37 13.19 -25.27
CA ILE A 21 12.60 12.07 -24.71
C ILE A 21 13.29 11.56 -23.43
N GLU A 22 14.61 11.38 -23.47
CA GLU A 22 15.41 10.96 -22.31
C GLU A 22 15.32 11.99 -21.16
N GLU A 23 15.53 13.27 -21.45
CA GLU A 23 15.42 14.34 -20.44
C GLU A 23 14.02 14.39 -19.78
N CYS A 24 12.96 14.32 -20.59
CA CYS A 24 11.58 14.33 -20.09
C CYS A 24 11.26 13.07 -19.28
N PHE A 25 11.80 11.91 -19.68
CA PHE A 25 11.66 10.67 -18.95
C PHE A 25 12.34 10.71 -17.58
N ASP A 26 13.57 11.21 -17.51
CA ASP A 26 14.30 11.35 -16.24
C ASP A 26 13.63 12.36 -15.31
N LYS A 27 13.06 13.43 -15.86
CA LYS A 27 12.26 14.39 -15.09
C LYS A 27 10.98 13.73 -14.54
N ALA A 28 10.20 13.08 -15.39
CA ALA A 28 8.96 12.40 -14.98
C ALA A 28 9.24 11.30 -13.94
N THR A 29 10.31 10.53 -14.10
CA THR A 29 10.72 9.50 -13.15
C THR A 29 11.03 10.08 -11.76
N ARG A 30 11.76 11.19 -11.70
CA ARG A 30 12.05 11.89 -10.44
C ARG A 30 10.77 12.40 -9.76
N GLU A 31 9.84 12.98 -10.51
CA GLU A 31 8.57 13.48 -9.99
C GLU A 31 7.66 12.37 -9.44
N VAL A 32 7.55 11.26 -10.17
CA VAL A 32 6.79 10.09 -9.70
C VAL A 32 7.42 9.52 -8.43
N ASN A 33 8.74 9.36 -8.38
CA ASN A 33 9.43 8.86 -7.20
C ASN A 33 9.29 9.79 -5.98
N ALA A 34 9.32 11.11 -6.18
CA ALA A 34 9.05 12.08 -5.12
C ALA A 34 7.61 11.97 -4.60
N THR A 35 6.64 11.79 -5.52
CA THR A 35 5.24 11.58 -5.17
C THR A 35 5.04 10.27 -4.39
N ILE A 36 5.67 9.17 -4.82
CA ILE A 36 5.65 7.89 -4.10
C ILE A 36 6.09 8.09 -2.65
N LYS A 37 7.25 8.73 -2.44
CA LYS A 37 7.78 8.97 -1.09
C LYS A 37 6.81 9.80 -0.24
N GLN A 38 6.33 10.92 -0.78
CA GLN A 38 5.42 11.81 -0.07
C GLN A 38 4.11 11.12 0.31
N GLU A 39 3.54 10.31 -0.58
CA GLU A 39 2.25 9.66 -0.35
C GLU A 39 2.36 8.49 0.62
N GLY A 40 3.49 7.78 0.61
CA GLY A 40 3.83 6.81 1.66
C GLY A 40 3.91 7.46 3.03
N GLU A 41 4.65 8.57 3.16
CA GLU A 41 4.80 9.31 4.43
C GLU A 41 3.44 9.82 4.95
N LYS A 42 2.61 10.39 4.06
CA LYS A 42 1.25 10.82 4.38
C LYS A 42 0.39 9.65 4.85
N ALA A 43 0.48 8.48 4.21
CA ALA A 43 -0.31 7.32 4.59
C ALA A 43 0.04 6.82 5.99
N VAL A 44 1.32 6.74 6.34
CA VAL A 44 1.75 6.36 7.70
C VAL A 44 1.27 7.38 8.74
N LEU A 45 1.37 8.68 8.44
CA LEU A 45 0.89 9.73 9.31
C LEU A 45 -0.64 9.64 9.53
N ALA A 46 -1.40 9.47 8.45
CA ALA A 46 -2.85 9.35 8.49
C ALA A 46 -3.33 8.09 9.21
N ALA A 47 -2.61 6.97 9.07
CA ALA A 47 -2.91 5.73 9.77
C ALA A 47 -2.61 5.81 11.28
N ASN A 48 -1.78 6.76 11.72
CA ASN A 48 -1.40 6.96 13.12
C ASN A 48 -0.93 5.66 13.81
N CYS A 49 -0.12 4.87 13.11
CA CYS A 49 0.28 3.52 13.52
C CYS A 49 1.76 3.42 13.97
N GLY A 50 2.35 4.57 14.32
CA GLY A 50 3.75 4.70 14.73
C GLY A 50 4.72 4.75 13.54
N GLN A 51 6.01 4.51 13.81
CA GLN A 51 7.05 4.54 12.79
C GLN A 51 7.04 3.25 11.96
N ILE A 52 7.14 3.38 10.64
CA ILE A 52 7.28 2.27 9.69
C ILE A 52 8.64 2.38 9.01
N HIS A 53 9.28 1.25 8.73
CA HIS A 53 10.57 1.22 8.06
C HIS A 53 10.51 1.97 6.71
N PRO A 54 11.47 2.85 6.36
CA PRO A 54 11.41 3.70 5.17
C PRO A 54 11.14 2.96 3.86
N GLU A 55 11.65 1.74 3.72
CA GLU A 55 11.40 0.91 2.53
C GLU A 55 9.95 0.42 2.44
N LEU A 56 9.30 0.09 3.56
CA LEU A 56 7.86 -0.20 3.58
C LEU A 56 7.03 1.06 3.29
N VAL A 57 7.48 2.24 3.78
CA VAL A 57 6.86 3.53 3.45
C VAL A 57 6.90 3.79 1.94
N LYS A 58 8.03 3.51 1.29
CA LYS A 58 8.17 3.61 -0.17
C LYS A 58 7.23 2.66 -0.90
N LEU A 59 7.08 1.41 -0.43
CA LEU A 59 6.13 0.46 -1.01
C LEU A 59 4.67 0.91 -0.84
N LEU A 60 4.29 1.47 0.31
CA LEU A 60 2.98 2.08 0.52
C LEU A 60 2.73 3.19 -0.50
N GLY A 61 3.72 4.05 -0.73
CA GLY A 61 3.66 5.07 -1.77
C GLY A 61 3.39 4.53 -3.18
N LYS A 62 4.01 3.40 -3.55
CA LYS A 62 3.79 2.74 -4.84
C LYS A 62 2.32 2.31 -5.02
N LEU A 63 1.64 1.89 -3.94
CA LEU A 63 0.23 1.49 -3.98
C LEU A 63 -0.72 2.61 -4.44
N LYS A 64 -0.28 3.88 -4.42
CA LYS A 64 -1.03 5.00 -5.03
C LYS A 64 -1.35 4.74 -6.50
N TYR A 65 -0.38 4.21 -7.23
CA TYR A 65 -0.48 3.96 -8.66
C TYR A 65 -0.98 2.55 -8.99
N ARG A 66 -1.25 1.73 -7.98
CA ARG A 66 -1.91 0.44 -8.12
C ARG A 66 -3.40 0.65 -7.93
N THR A 67 -4.19 0.21 -8.89
CA THR A 67 -5.66 0.29 -8.82
C THR A 67 -6.23 -1.12 -8.76
N SER A 68 -7.22 -1.31 -7.91
CA SER A 68 -8.07 -2.50 -7.88
C SER A 68 -9.51 -2.02 -7.90
N TYR A 69 -10.29 -2.52 -8.87
CA TYR A 69 -11.71 -2.19 -9.02
C TYR A 69 -12.07 -0.70 -8.93
N GLY A 70 -11.30 0.16 -9.60
CA GLY A 70 -11.56 1.60 -9.68
C GLY A 70 -11.04 2.43 -8.49
N GLN A 71 -10.48 1.80 -7.46
CA GLN A 71 -9.87 2.48 -6.31
C GLN A 71 -8.36 2.21 -6.23
N SER A 72 -7.59 3.24 -5.86
CA SER A 72 -6.18 3.06 -5.52
C SER A 72 -6.03 2.13 -4.31
N VAL A 73 -5.12 1.15 -4.40
CA VAL A 73 -4.84 0.21 -3.30
C VAL A 73 -4.37 0.97 -2.05
N LEU A 74 -3.60 2.06 -2.18
CA LEU A 74 -3.21 2.87 -1.03
C LEU A 74 -4.41 3.43 -0.26
N LYS A 75 -5.42 3.92 -0.99
CA LYS A 75 -6.65 4.42 -0.38
C LYS A 75 -7.40 3.30 0.33
N HIS A 76 -7.49 2.13 -0.30
CA HIS A 76 -8.09 0.94 0.31
C HIS A 76 -7.35 0.52 1.59
N SER A 77 -6.01 0.44 1.57
CA SER A 77 -5.23 0.10 2.76
C SER A 77 -5.41 1.12 3.90
N LEU A 78 -5.56 2.41 3.60
CA LEU A 78 -5.89 3.44 4.60
C LEU A 78 -7.28 3.25 5.20
N GLU A 79 -8.27 2.90 4.38
CA GLU A 79 -9.63 2.61 4.82
C GLU A 79 -9.67 1.36 5.72
N VAL A 80 -8.99 0.29 5.31
CA VAL A 80 -8.86 -0.95 6.12
C VAL A 80 -8.16 -0.66 7.44
N SER A 81 -7.05 0.10 7.41
CA SER A 81 -6.36 0.58 8.62
C SER A 81 -7.31 1.31 9.57
N TYR A 82 -8.13 2.23 9.04
CA TYR A 82 -9.07 3.00 9.84
C TYR A 82 -10.16 2.12 10.47
N ILE A 83 -10.80 1.26 9.67
CA ILE A 83 -11.87 0.36 10.13
C ILE A 83 -11.33 -0.65 11.16
N ALA A 84 -10.17 -1.25 10.90
CA ALA A 84 -9.53 -2.18 11.84
C ALA A 84 -9.19 -1.50 13.18
N GLY A 85 -8.69 -0.26 13.14
CA GLY A 85 -8.44 0.54 14.33
C GLY A 85 -9.70 0.84 15.13
N LEU A 86 -10.79 1.21 14.47
CA LEU A 86 -12.08 1.44 15.13
C LEU A 86 -12.61 0.18 15.81
N MET A 87 -12.63 -0.95 15.10
CA MET A 87 -13.09 -2.21 15.69
C MET A 87 -12.20 -2.65 16.87
N ALA A 88 -10.89 -2.41 16.79
CA ALA A 88 -9.99 -2.70 17.89
C ALA A 88 -10.32 -1.87 19.14
N ALA A 89 -10.63 -0.58 18.97
CA ALA A 89 -11.03 0.30 20.06
C ALA A 89 -12.30 -0.23 20.77
N GLU A 90 -13.32 -0.59 19.99
CA GLU A 90 -14.60 -1.10 20.53
C GLU A 90 -14.44 -2.44 21.27
N LEU A 91 -13.48 -3.26 20.88
CA LEU A 91 -13.22 -4.58 21.49
C LEU A 91 -12.14 -4.55 22.57
N GLY A 92 -11.56 -3.38 22.88
CA GLY A 92 -10.45 -3.24 23.83
C GLY A 92 -9.15 -3.90 23.37
N ALA A 93 -8.95 -4.08 22.07
CA ALA A 93 -7.72 -4.56 21.45
C ALA A 93 -6.75 -3.41 21.12
N ASP A 94 -5.52 -3.73 20.74
CA ASP A 94 -4.51 -2.72 20.38
C ASP A 94 -4.85 -2.02 19.04
N GLU A 95 -5.37 -0.80 19.15
CA GLU A 95 -5.71 0.05 17.99
C GLU A 95 -4.52 0.33 17.07
N LYS A 96 -3.33 0.59 17.62
CA LYS A 96 -2.16 0.94 16.81
C LYS A 96 -1.70 -0.28 16.02
N GLN A 97 -1.72 -1.46 16.65
CA GLN A 97 -1.38 -2.71 15.98
C GLN A 97 -2.40 -3.04 14.87
N ALA A 98 -3.70 -2.84 15.12
CA ALA A 98 -4.74 -3.06 14.12
C ALA A 98 -4.64 -2.10 12.92
N ARG A 99 -4.41 -0.80 13.17
CA ARG A 99 -4.16 0.19 12.11
C ARG A 99 -2.93 -0.17 11.28
N ARG A 100 -1.83 -0.54 11.95
CA ARG A 100 -0.59 -0.96 11.28
C ARG A 100 -0.81 -2.18 10.38
N ALA A 101 -1.49 -3.20 10.89
CA ALA A 101 -1.77 -4.41 10.15
C ALA A 101 -2.71 -4.13 8.96
N GLY A 102 -3.75 -3.33 9.16
CA GLY A 102 -4.65 -2.92 8.09
C GLY A 102 -3.97 -2.08 7.01
N LEU A 103 -3.02 -1.21 7.37
CA LEU A 103 -2.25 -0.43 6.40
C LEU A 103 -1.33 -1.30 5.55
N LEU A 104 -0.75 -2.36 6.13
CA LEU A 104 0.25 -3.20 5.50
C LEU A 104 -0.31 -4.48 4.86
N HIS A 105 -1.58 -4.84 5.08
CA HIS A 105 -2.16 -6.12 4.66
C HIS A 105 -1.92 -6.46 3.18
N ASP A 106 -1.98 -5.43 2.33
CA ASP A 106 -1.92 -5.53 0.87
C ASP A 106 -0.57 -5.07 0.29
N ILE A 107 0.46 -4.88 1.14
CA ILE A 107 1.75 -4.27 0.73
C ILE A 107 2.45 -5.02 -0.40
N GLY A 108 2.21 -6.32 -0.54
CA GLY A 108 2.77 -7.13 -1.62
C GLY A 108 2.26 -6.77 -3.02
N LYS A 109 1.12 -6.07 -3.16
CA LYS A 109 0.64 -5.55 -4.45
C LYS A 109 1.53 -4.46 -5.04
N ALA A 110 2.50 -3.96 -4.27
CA ALA A 110 3.54 -3.05 -4.76
C ALA A 110 4.71 -3.78 -5.45
N LEU A 111 4.74 -5.12 -5.40
CA LEU A 111 5.88 -5.97 -5.76
C LEU A 111 5.55 -7.07 -6.78
N ASP A 112 4.27 -7.41 -6.96
CA ASP A 112 3.77 -8.51 -7.78
C ASP A 112 4.17 -8.44 -9.28
N HIS A 113 4.48 -7.26 -9.82
CA HIS A 113 4.99 -7.11 -11.20
C HIS A 113 6.51 -7.22 -11.31
N GLU A 114 7.24 -7.10 -10.20
CA GLU A 114 8.71 -7.09 -10.17
C GLU A 114 9.28 -8.45 -9.72
N MET A 115 8.47 -9.31 -9.09
CA MET A 115 8.90 -10.56 -8.44
C MET A 115 7.86 -11.68 -8.62
N GLU A 116 8.34 -12.93 -8.70
CA GLU A 116 7.47 -14.11 -8.70
C GLU A 116 6.89 -14.37 -7.29
N GLY A 117 5.58 -14.62 -7.19
CA GLY A 117 4.89 -14.96 -5.95
C GLY A 117 3.50 -14.32 -5.82
N SER A 118 2.68 -14.80 -4.88
CA SER A 118 1.42 -14.12 -4.54
C SER A 118 1.72 -12.83 -3.77
N HIS A 119 0.82 -11.84 -3.84
CA HIS A 119 0.98 -10.60 -3.07
C HIS A 119 1.02 -10.87 -1.56
N ILE A 120 0.38 -11.94 -1.10
CA ILE A 120 0.43 -12.38 0.30
C ILE A 120 1.85 -12.85 0.64
N ALA A 121 2.43 -13.75 -0.17
CA ALA A 121 3.78 -14.27 0.07
C ALA A 121 4.83 -13.16 0.06
N LEU A 122 4.76 -12.26 -0.94
CA LEU A 122 5.65 -11.11 -1.05
C LEU A 122 5.48 -10.13 0.13
N GLY A 123 4.23 -9.88 0.55
CA GLY A 123 3.94 -9.02 1.70
C GLY A 123 4.53 -9.58 2.99
N VAL A 124 4.36 -10.89 3.24
CA VAL A 124 4.93 -11.60 4.40
C VAL A 124 6.46 -11.55 4.38
N GLU A 125 7.08 -11.83 3.24
CA GLU A 125 8.53 -11.80 3.09
C GLU A 125 9.09 -10.42 3.43
N TRP A 126 8.51 -9.36 2.85
CA TRP A 126 8.99 -8.00 3.06
C TRP A 126 8.72 -7.47 4.46
N ALA A 127 7.57 -7.79 5.05
CA ALA A 127 7.29 -7.45 6.44
C ALA A 127 8.31 -8.09 7.39
N LYS A 128 8.63 -9.39 7.20
CA LYS A 128 9.68 -10.07 7.97
C LYS A 128 11.07 -9.47 7.74
N LYS A 129 11.43 -9.21 6.48
CA LYS A 129 12.72 -8.62 6.10
C LYS A 129 12.98 -7.29 6.78
N TYR A 130 11.93 -6.47 6.95
CA TYR A 130 12.01 -5.19 7.66
C TYR A 130 11.58 -5.26 9.13
N LYS A 131 11.57 -6.46 9.73
CA LYS A 131 11.39 -6.69 11.16
C LYS A 131 10.06 -6.19 11.72
N GLU A 132 8.99 -6.28 10.93
CA GLU A 132 7.64 -6.11 11.45
C GLU A 132 7.31 -7.18 12.50
N ASN A 133 6.41 -6.83 13.43
CA ASN A 133 5.98 -7.73 14.49
C ASN A 133 5.25 -8.95 13.89
N ASP A 134 5.46 -10.13 14.47
CA ASP A 134 4.84 -11.40 14.02
C ASP A 134 3.32 -11.32 13.89
N ALA A 135 2.64 -10.55 14.74
CA ALA A 135 1.19 -10.35 14.63
C ALA A 135 0.80 -9.56 13.36
N ILE A 136 1.62 -8.59 12.94
CA ILE A 136 1.42 -7.84 11.69
C ILE A 136 1.67 -8.75 10.49
N VAL A 137 2.76 -9.52 10.55
CA VAL A 137 3.11 -10.51 9.52
C VAL A 137 2.02 -11.56 9.39
N HIS A 138 1.48 -12.04 10.50
CA HIS A 138 0.39 -13.01 10.53
C HIS A 138 -0.92 -12.43 9.97
N ALA A 139 -1.25 -11.18 10.28
CA ALA A 139 -2.41 -10.51 9.68
C ALA A 139 -2.27 -10.36 8.15
N ILE A 140 -1.08 -10.03 7.64
CA ILE A 140 -0.79 -10.04 6.20
C ILE A 140 -0.98 -11.44 5.62
N ALA A 141 -0.50 -12.49 6.28
CA ALA A 141 -0.65 -13.86 5.78
C ALA A 141 -2.12 -14.35 5.78
N ALA A 142 -2.91 -13.92 6.76
CA ALA A 142 -4.26 -14.46 7.02
C ALA A 142 -5.39 -13.68 6.34
N HIS A 143 -5.17 -12.46 5.85
CA HIS A 143 -6.29 -11.57 5.46
C HIS A 143 -7.22 -12.14 4.38
N HIS A 144 -6.69 -12.91 3.41
CA HIS A 144 -7.50 -13.61 2.41
C HIS A 144 -8.06 -14.98 2.86
N GLY A 145 -7.78 -15.41 4.09
CA GLY A 145 -8.25 -16.69 4.63
C GLY A 145 -7.46 -17.92 4.19
N GLU A 146 -6.28 -17.73 3.57
CA GLU A 146 -5.38 -18.84 3.20
C GLU A 146 -4.83 -19.59 4.43
N ILE A 147 -4.69 -18.86 5.55
CA ILE A 147 -4.36 -19.43 6.85
C ILE A 147 -5.36 -18.94 7.90
N GLU A 148 -5.48 -19.71 8.98
CA GLU A 148 -6.37 -19.37 10.09
C GLU A 148 -5.93 -18.09 10.83
N CYS A 149 -6.91 -17.25 11.15
CA CYS A 149 -6.72 -16.08 12.00
C CYS A 149 -6.50 -16.50 13.47
N LYS A 150 -5.23 -16.57 13.89
CA LYS A 150 -4.81 -16.90 15.27
C LYS A 150 -4.76 -15.71 16.22
N THR A 151 -4.99 -14.49 15.73
CA THR A 151 -4.93 -13.26 16.52
C THR A 151 -6.17 -12.42 16.27
N VAL A 152 -6.60 -11.65 17.29
CA VAL A 152 -7.70 -10.70 17.15
C VAL A 152 -7.41 -9.72 16.02
N VAL A 153 -6.17 -9.20 15.95
CA VAL A 153 -5.74 -8.28 14.89
C VAL A 153 -5.95 -8.86 13.49
N ALA A 154 -5.61 -10.14 13.25
CA ALA A 154 -5.84 -10.77 11.96
C ALA A 154 -7.34 -10.87 11.61
N CYS A 155 -8.19 -11.23 12.57
CA CYS A 155 -9.65 -11.23 12.39
C CYS A 155 -10.18 -9.83 12.04
N LEU A 156 -9.67 -8.80 12.72
CA LEU A 156 -10.07 -7.41 12.48
C LEU A 156 -9.64 -6.92 11.10
N VAL A 157 -8.43 -7.25 10.65
CA VAL A 157 -7.96 -6.88 9.31
C VAL A 157 -8.81 -7.56 8.24
N GLN A 158 -9.09 -8.86 8.39
CA GLN A 158 -9.93 -9.59 7.45
C GLN A 158 -11.37 -9.02 7.39
N ALA A 159 -11.96 -8.71 8.53
CA ALA A 159 -13.28 -8.07 8.57
C ALA A 159 -13.25 -6.67 7.93
N ALA A 160 -12.22 -5.87 8.22
CA ALA A 160 -12.06 -4.53 7.66
C ALA A 160 -11.83 -4.54 6.15
N ASP A 161 -11.05 -5.49 5.63
CA ASP A 161 -10.85 -5.69 4.19
C ASP A 161 -12.19 -6.02 3.50
N ALA A 162 -12.92 -7.01 4.03
CA ALA A 162 -14.24 -7.37 3.50
C ALA A 162 -15.23 -6.19 3.50
N VAL A 163 -15.28 -5.42 4.58
CA VAL A 163 -16.14 -4.22 4.69
C VAL A 163 -15.69 -3.14 3.70
N SER A 164 -14.40 -2.87 3.59
CA SER A 164 -13.88 -1.87 2.66
C SER A 164 -14.20 -2.25 1.21
N ALA A 165 -14.10 -3.54 0.88
CA ALA A 165 -14.34 -4.11 -0.43
C ALA A 165 -15.82 -4.17 -0.83
N ALA A 166 -16.74 -4.31 0.14
CA ALA A 166 -18.18 -4.46 -0.12
C ALA A 166 -18.90 -3.13 -0.41
N ARG A 167 -18.21 -1.98 -0.31
CA ARG A 167 -18.82 -0.67 -0.55
C ARG A 167 -19.19 -0.48 -2.03
N PRO A 168 -20.38 0.07 -2.35
CA PRO A 168 -20.74 0.38 -3.73
C PRO A 168 -19.68 1.26 -4.40
N GLY A 169 -19.08 0.77 -5.50
CA GLY A 169 -18.00 1.46 -6.21
C GLY A 169 -16.58 1.23 -5.67
N ALA A 170 -16.40 0.39 -4.65
CA ALA A 170 -15.09 -0.09 -4.16
C ALA A 170 -14.67 -1.44 -4.78
N ARG A 171 -15.62 -2.15 -5.41
CA ARG A 171 -15.45 -3.35 -6.24
C ARG A 171 -16.34 -3.32 -7.46
#